data_AF-A0A660RDT2-F1
#
_entry.id   AF-A0A660RDT2-F1
#
_cell.length_a   1.000
_cell.length_b   1.000
_cell.length_c   1.000
_cell.angle_alpha   90.00
_cell.angle_beta   90.00
_cell.angle_gamma   90.00
#
_symmetry.space_group_name_H-M   'P 1'
#
loop_
_entity.id
_entity.type
_entity.pdbx_description
1 polymer ?
#
loop_
_entity_poly.entity_id
_entity_poly.type
_entity_poly.pdbx_seq_one_letter_code
_entity_poly.pdbx_strand_id
1 'polypeptide(L)' 'MQIAMNKEKFKKIVKEAIKEVVEEEKLKNFLDSISSVSKEEMEDINELYGAPTKKREISYIKGINRS' A
#
# COMPACT_ATOMS: atom_id res chain seq x y z
N MET A 1 35.03 15.31 -17.12
CA MET A 1 33.80 15.77 -16.44
C MET A 1 34.06 15.80 -14.94
N GLN A 2 34.33 16.97 -14.36
CA GLN A 2 34.47 17.11 -12.90
C GLN A 2 33.12 17.53 -12.32
N ILE A 3 32.45 16.62 -11.61
CA ILE A 3 31.21 16.94 -10.92
C ILE A 3 31.60 17.61 -9.60
N ALA A 4 31.69 18.94 -9.61
CA ALA A 4 31.79 19.71 -8.37
C ALA A 4 30.45 19.64 -7.64
N MET A 5 30.23 18.56 -6.88
CA MET A 5 28.97 18.35 -6.17
C MET A 5 29.00 19.14 -4.86
N ASN A 6 28.08 20.10 -4.71
CA ASN A 6 27.90 20.86 -3.48
C ASN A 6 27.65 19.90 -2.30
N LYS A 7 28.36 20.11 -1.18
CA LYS A 7 28.23 19.35 0.08
C LYS A 7 26.78 19.25 0.56
N GLU A 8 25.98 20.29 0.39
CA GLU A 8 24.56 20.29 0.76
C GLU A 8 23.75 19.33 -0.13
N LYS A 9 24.04 19.32 -1.43
CA LYS A 9 23.38 18.43 -2.39
C LYS A 9 23.76 16.98 -2.11
N PHE A 10 25.03 16.70 -1.79
CA PHE A 10 25.47 15.37 -1.37
C PHE A 10 24.76 14.92 -0.09
N LYS A 11 24.72 15.77 0.94
CA LYS A 11 24.02 15.47 2.20
C LYS A 11 22.54 15.16 1.97
N LYS A 12 21.88 15.90 1.07
CA LYS A 12 20.48 15.65 0.70
C LYS A 12 20.31 14.29 0.05
N ILE A 13 21.15 13.94 -0.95
CA ILE A 13 21.11 12.65 -1.63
C ILE A 13 21.27 11.50 -0.63
N VAL A 14 22.29 11.58 0.24
CA VAL A 14 22.54 10.55 1.26
C VAL A 14 21.36 10.44 2.23
N LYS A 15 20.78 11.56 2.65
CA LYS A 15 19.62 11.57 3.55
C LYS A 15 18.39 10.89 2.93
N GLU A 16 18.10 11.19 1.67
CA GLU A 16 16.96 10.57 0.97
C GLU A 16 17.19 9.06 0.79
N ALA A 17 18.39 8.64 0.38
CA ALA A 17 18.72 7.22 0.24
C ALA A 17 18.57 6.44 1.57
N ILE A 18 19.04 7.00 2.68
CA ILE A 18 18.86 6.39 4.01
C ILE A 18 17.38 6.35 4.39
N LYS A 19 16.63 7.41 4.11
CA LYS A 19 15.20 7.49 4.43
C LYS A 19 14.41 6.39 3.71
N GLU A 20 14.67 6.20 2.42
CA GLU A 20 14.02 5.16 1.60
C GLU A 20 14.26 3.76 2.18
N VAL A 21 15.52 3.42 2.47
CA VAL A 21 15.87 2.12 3.10
C VAL A 21 15.15 1.93 4.44
N VAL A 22 15.09 2.96 5.27
CA VAL A 22 14.38 2.88 6.57
C VAL A 22 12.86 2.72 6.39
N GLU A 23 12.28 3.35 5.38
CA GLU A 23 10.85 3.20 5.08
C GLU A 23 10.51 1.80 4.56
N GLU A 24 11.38 1.23 3.72
CA GLU A 24 11.24 -0.16 3.24
C GLU A 24 11.36 -1.17 4.38
N GLU A 25 12.35 -1.01 5.27
CA GLU A 25 12.49 -1.89 6.44
C GLU A 25 11.28 -1.81 7.37
N LYS A 26 10.72 -0.60 7.59
CA LYS A 26 9.50 -0.44 8.38
C LYS A 26 8.32 -1.16 7.75
N LEU A 27 8.14 -1.02 6.43
CA LEU A 27 7.06 -1.70 5.72
C LEU A 27 7.22 -3.21 5.80
N LYS A 28 8.44 -3.72 5.58
CA LYS A 28 8.73 -5.15 5.71
C LYS A 28 8.41 -5.66 7.12
N ASN A 29 8.90 -4.98 8.15
CA ASN A 29 8.64 -5.37 9.55
C ASN A 29 7.15 -5.33 9.89
N PHE A 30 6.42 -4.35 9.35
CA PHE A 30 4.96 -4.28 9.50
C PHE A 30 4.27 -5.47 8.84
N LEU A 31 4.64 -5.80 7.60
CA LEU A 31 4.06 -6.96 6.89
C LEU A 31 4.41 -8.28 7.59
N ASP A 32 5.65 -8.43 8.04
CA ASP A 32 6.10 -9.61 8.80
C ASP A 32 5.39 -9.74 10.16
N SER A 33 4.89 -8.63 10.72
CA SER A 33 4.11 -8.65 11.97
C SER A 33 2.67 -9.12 11.78
N ILE A 34 2.15 -9.14 10.54
CA ILE A 34 0.82 -9.65 10.25
C ILE A 34 0.89 -11.17 10.33
N SER A 35 0.05 -11.77 11.18
CA SER A 35 -0.04 -13.22 11.33
C SER A 35 -0.39 -13.88 9.99
N SER A 36 0.29 -14.98 9.66
CA SER A 36 -0.07 -15.80 8.51
C SER A 36 -1.48 -16.34 8.67
N VAL A 37 -2.31 -16.17 7.64
CA VAL A 37 -3.66 -16.72 7.57
C VAL A 37 -3.57 -18.24 7.42
N SER A 38 -4.34 -18.99 8.22
CA SER A 38 -4.46 -20.44 8.08
C SER A 38 -5.19 -20.84 6.79
N LYS A 39 -5.15 -22.13 6.43
CA LYS A 39 -5.86 -22.61 5.23
C LYS A 39 -7.37 -22.41 5.34
N GLU A 40 -7.94 -22.66 6.52
CA GLU A 40 -9.36 -22.49 6.82
C GLU A 40 -9.77 -21.01 6.74
N GLU A 41 -9.02 -20.11 7.38
CA GLU A 41 -9.28 -18.67 7.28
C GLU A 41 -9.11 -18.14 5.84
N MET A 42 -8.21 -18.73 5.04
CA MET A 42 -8.05 -18.39 3.63
C MET A 42 -9.22 -18.90 2.77
N GLU A 43 -9.79 -20.07 3.10
CA GLU A 43 -11.00 -20.58 2.47
C GLU A 43 -12.20 -19.65 2.74
N ASP A 44 -12.37 -19.20 3.99
CA ASP A 44 -13.40 -18.23 4.37
C ASP A 44 -13.24 -16.89 3.63
N ILE A 45 -12.01 -16.38 3.52
CA ILE A 45 -11.71 -15.16 2.76
C ILE A 45 -12.07 -15.33 1.28
N ASN A 46 -11.74 -16.48 0.69
CA ASN A 46 -12.04 -16.74 -0.71
C ASN A 46 -13.55 -16.88 -0.97
N GLU A 47 -14.30 -17.46 -0.04
CA GLU A 47 -15.76 -17.54 -0.12
C GLU A 47 -16.40 -16.16 -0.05
N LEU A 48 -15.95 -15.31 0.88
CA LEU A 48 -16.54 -13.99 1.13
C LEU A 48 -16.10 -12.91 0.13
N TYR A 49 -14.84 -12.98 -0.34
CA TYR A 49 -14.19 -11.91 -1.09
C TYR A 49 -13.51 -12.38 -2.39
N GLY A 50 -13.31 -13.69 -2.57
CA GLY A 50 -12.53 -14.26 -3.69
C GLY A 50 -13.28 -14.32 -5.03
N ALA A 51 -14.62 -14.29 -5.01
CA ALA A 51 -15.38 -14.07 -6.24
C ALA A 51 -15.39 -12.57 -6.57
N PRO A 52 -15.06 -12.15 -7.81
CA PRO A 52 -15.36 -10.79 -8.23
C PRO A 52 -16.86 -10.62 -8.09
N THR A 53 -17.30 -9.80 -7.12
CA THR A 53 -18.71 -9.41 -6.96
C THR A 53 -19.23 -9.15 -8.36
N LYS A 54 -20.14 -9.99 -8.89
CA LYS A 54 -20.77 -9.79 -10.19
C LYS A 54 -21.06 -8.30 -10.29
N LYS A 55 -20.42 -7.63 -11.25
CA LYS A 55 -20.44 -6.19 -11.50
C LYS A 55 -21.65 -5.61 -10.81
N ARG A 56 -21.49 -4.98 -9.63
CA ARG A 56 -22.63 -4.44 -8.87
C ARG A 56 -23.42 -3.64 -9.89
N GLU A 57 -24.64 -4.08 -10.20
CA GLU A 57 -25.53 -3.23 -10.97
C GLU A 57 -25.61 -1.96 -10.14
N ILE A 58 -25.04 -0.89 -10.68
CA ILE A 58 -25.15 0.44 -10.10
C ILE A 58 -26.62 0.78 -10.27
N SER A 59 -27.46 0.30 -9.36
CA SER A 59 -28.81 0.80 -9.18
C SER A 59 -28.61 2.23 -8.72
N TYR A 60 -28.67 3.11 -9.72
CA TYR A 60 -28.65 4.55 -9.61
C TYR A 60 -29.36 4.96 -8.32
N ILE A 61 -28.62 5.45 -7.32
CA ILE A 61 -29.22 6.01 -6.11
C ILE A 61 -29.93 7.30 -6.55
N LYS A 62 -31.17 7.14 -7.01
CA LYS A 62 -32.09 8.24 -7.29
C LYS A 62 -32.63 8.67 -5.93
N GLY A 63 -31.86 9.49 -5.22
CA GLY A 63 -32.17 9.83 -3.84
C GLY A 63 -31.61 11.16 -3.32
N ILE A 64 -30.92 11.96 -4.13
CA ILE A 64 -30.61 13.36 -3.78
C ILE A 64 -31.52 14.24 -4.62
N ASN A 65 -32.71 14.51 -4.07
CA ASN A 65 -33.49 15.73 -4.23
C ASN A 65 -34.82 15.52 -3.49
N ARG A 66 -34.86 15.92 -2.22
CA ARG A 66 -36.09 16.43 -1.63
C ARG A 66 -35.87 17.93 -1.41
N SER A 67 -36.58 18.66 -2.26
CA SER A 67 -37.10 20.02 -2.13
C SER A 67 -37.31 20.50 -0.70
#